data_AF-A0A3B1B3Z4-F1
#
_entry.id   AF-A0A3B1B3Z4-F1
#
_cell.length_a   1.000
_cell.length_b   1.000
_cell.length_c   1.000
_cell.angle_alpha   90.00
_cell.angle_beta   90.00
_cell.angle_gamma   90.00
#
_symmetry.space_group_name_H-M   'P 1'
#
loop_
_entity.id
_entity.type
_entity.pdbx_description
1 polymer ?
#
loop_
_entity_poly.entity_id
_entity_poly.type
_entity_poly.pdbx_seq_one_letter_code
_entity_poly.pdbx_strand_id
1 'polypeptide(L)'
;MENAIAVDDRLDRARALVTALETGDEIKANLVIKSFSAPADHDLFHEVGRLTRELHDAIVGFATDREVTRVVQHEIPDAAERLKYVIELTENAANQTLEAVEFSIPVSEELASVAKKLAAEWDCFCERKMELTDFRALSAEIGDFLALASNHSEILNKKLTEILLAQGYQDLTGQVIRRVINLISDMEEKLVKLVAISGDARQREVDKSQCDMEGPAIPNIEQGEMIGNQNDVDDLLSSLGF
;
A
#
# COMPACT_ATOMS: atom_id res chain seq x y z
N MET A 1 -17.26 52.84 19.96
CA MET A 1 -17.87 53.32 21.22
C MET A 1 -17.83 52.24 22.31
N GLU A 2 -18.00 50.97 21.94
CA GLU A 2 -17.99 49.80 22.85
C GLU A 2 -16.63 49.54 23.55
N ASN A 3 -15.51 49.80 22.87
CA ASN A 3 -14.16 49.57 23.41
C ASN A 3 -13.74 50.58 24.50
N ALA A 4 -14.34 51.79 24.54
CA ALA A 4 -14.05 52.79 25.57
C ALA A 4 -14.78 52.48 26.90
N ILE A 5 -15.99 51.90 26.81
CA ILE A 5 -16.82 51.52 27.95
C ILE A 5 -16.24 50.27 28.65
N ALA A 6 -15.70 49.32 27.88
CA ALA A 6 -15.04 48.14 28.42
C ALA A 6 -13.71 48.43 29.14
N VAL A 7 -13.02 49.53 28.77
CA VAL A 7 -11.77 49.96 29.42
C VAL A 7 -12.04 50.65 30.76
N ASP A 8 -13.11 51.43 30.86
CA ASP A 8 -13.52 52.15 32.08
C ASP A 8 -13.95 51.17 33.19
N ASP A 9 -14.75 50.16 32.85
CA ASP A 9 -15.20 49.11 33.78
C ASP A 9 -14.03 48.24 34.30
N ARG A 10 -13.02 47.95 33.46
CA ARG A 10 -11.80 47.22 33.90
C ARG A 10 -10.97 48.04 34.90
N LEU A 11 -10.89 49.35 34.69
CA LEU A 11 -10.13 50.25 35.55
C LEU A 11 -10.78 50.40 36.93
N ASP A 12 -12.10 50.50 36.97
CA ASP A 12 -12.86 50.56 38.21
C ASP A 12 -12.81 49.26 39.01
N ARG A 13 -12.88 48.10 38.33
CA ARG A 13 -12.67 46.79 38.98
C ARG A 13 -11.24 46.63 39.52
N ALA A 14 -10.23 47.17 38.85
CA ALA A 14 -8.84 47.09 39.30
C ALA A 14 -8.62 47.93 40.55
N ARG A 15 -9.22 49.12 40.60
CA ARG A 15 -9.25 49.97 41.80
C ARG A 15 -9.98 49.28 42.96
N ALA A 16 -11.11 48.65 42.70
CA ALA A 16 -11.87 47.90 43.71
C ALA A 16 -11.08 46.70 44.29
N LEU A 17 -10.27 46.03 43.46
CA LEU A 17 -9.36 44.97 43.90
C LEU A 17 -8.25 45.52 44.81
N VAL A 18 -7.61 46.62 44.41
CA VAL A 18 -6.56 47.28 45.20
C VAL A 18 -7.10 47.70 46.57
N THR A 19 -8.27 48.34 46.62
CA THR A 19 -8.89 48.72 47.89
C THR A 19 -9.22 47.50 48.76
N ALA A 20 -9.70 46.39 48.19
CA ALA A 20 -10.01 45.19 48.95
C ALA A 20 -8.75 44.55 49.57
N LEU A 21 -7.64 44.52 48.82
CA LEU A 21 -6.34 44.04 49.29
C LEU A 21 -5.74 44.95 50.37
N GLU A 22 -5.84 46.27 50.22
CA GLU A 22 -5.39 47.25 51.22
C GLU A 22 -6.15 47.14 52.55
N THR A 23 -7.43 46.75 52.50
CA THR A 23 -8.26 46.52 53.70
C THR A 23 -8.13 45.12 54.30
N GLY A 24 -7.34 44.22 53.69
CA GLY A 24 -7.17 42.82 54.15
C GLY A 24 -8.41 41.94 53.97
N ASP A 25 -9.38 42.35 53.15
CA ASP A 25 -10.62 41.61 52.89
C ASP A 25 -10.39 40.60 51.75
N GLU A 26 -9.85 39.44 52.10
CA GLU A 26 -9.54 38.38 51.13
C GLU A 26 -10.78 37.82 50.42
N ILE A 27 -11.96 37.91 51.04
CA ILE A 27 -13.22 37.44 50.44
C ILE A 27 -13.59 38.35 49.29
N LYS A 28 -13.57 39.67 49.52
CA LYS A 28 -13.88 40.66 48.49
C LYS A 28 -12.81 40.71 47.40
N ALA A 29 -11.53 40.57 47.75
CA ALA A 29 -10.45 40.49 46.77
C ALA A 29 -10.60 39.27 45.84
N ASN A 30 -10.87 38.07 46.39
CA ASN A 30 -11.11 36.87 45.59
C ASN A 30 -12.36 36.98 44.69
N LEU A 31 -13.40 37.69 45.15
CA LEU A 31 -14.62 37.88 44.38
C LEU A 31 -14.39 38.81 43.18
N VAL A 32 -13.58 39.86 43.34
CA VAL A 32 -13.19 40.75 42.23
C VAL A 32 -12.22 40.04 41.28
N ILE A 33 -11.28 39.23 41.77
CA ILE A 33 -10.41 38.40 40.91
C ILE A 33 -11.23 37.44 40.05
N LYS A 34 -12.22 36.76 40.64
CA LYS A 34 -13.14 35.89 39.89
C LYS A 34 -13.95 36.64 38.85
N SER A 35 -14.33 37.90 39.09
CA SER A 35 -15.08 38.71 38.11
C SER A 35 -14.22 39.20 36.95
N PHE A 36 -12.88 39.21 37.09
CA PHE A 36 -11.94 39.41 35.99
C PHE A 36 -11.79 38.18 35.10
N SER A 37 -11.80 36.98 35.68
CA SER A 37 -11.66 35.71 34.94
C SER A 37 -12.98 35.21 34.34
N ALA A 38 -14.13 35.51 34.95
CA ALA A 38 -15.43 35.00 34.52
C ALA A 38 -15.79 35.28 33.03
N PRO A 39 -15.51 36.46 32.45
CA PRO A 39 -15.73 36.69 31.02
C PRO A 39 -14.80 35.85 30.14
N ALA A 40 -13.53 35.70 30.54
CA ALA A 40 -12.54 34.93 29.78
C ALA A 40 -12.83 33.42 29.85
N ASP A 41 -13.26 32.91 30.99
CA ASP A 41 -13.69 31.51 31.15
C ASP A 41 -14.94 31.25 30.32
N HIS A 42 -15.93 32.14 30.37
CA HIS A 42 -17.16 32.04 29.58
C HIS A 42 -16.86 32.04 28.08
N ASP A 43 -16.01 32.96 27.59
CA ASP A 43 -15.62 33.02 26.18
C ASP A 43 -14.84 31.76 25.76
N LEU A 44 -13.97 31.21 26.62
CA LEU A 44 -13.28 29.94 26.37
C LEU A 44 -14.26 28.77 26.28
N PHE A 45 -15.22 28.66 27.21
CA PHE A 45 -16.24 27.60 27.18
C PHE A 45 -17.18 27.72 25.97
N HIS A 46 -17.50 28.95 25.53
CA HIS A 46 -18.24 29.18 24.29
C HIS A 46 -17.44 28.79 23.07
N GLU A 47 -16.15 29.12 23.03
CA GLU A 47 -15.29 28.76 21.91
C GLU A 47 -15.08 27.25 21.82
N VAL A 48 -14.85 26.57 22.94
CA VAL A 48 -14.78 25.11 23.02
C VAL A 48 -16.12 24.47 22.62
N GLY A 49 -17.24 25.04 23.08
CA GLY A 49 -18.58 24.60 22.69
C GLY A 49 -18.84 24.77 21.19
N ARG A 50 -18.41 25.89 20.60
CA ARG A 50 -18.51 26.16 19.16
C ARG A 50 -17.67 25.18 18.37
N LEU A 51 -16.40 24.99 18.72
CA LEU A 51 -15.49 24.04 18.07
C LEU A 51 -15.99 22.60 18.17
N THR A 52 -16.54 22.22 19.31
CA THR A 52 -17.12 20.87 19.49
C THR A 52 -18.36 20.68 18.61
N ARG A 53 -19.18 21.73 18.43
CA ARG A 53 -20.31 21.71 17.50
C ARG A 53 -19.87 21.70 16.05
N GLU A 54 -18.91 22.53 15.65
CA GLU A 54 -18.36 22.54 14.30
C GLU A 54 -17.77 21.18 13.94
N LEU A 55 -17.01 20.55 14.85
CA LEU A 55 -16.51 19.19 14.68
C LEU A 55 -17.65 18.16 14.61
N HIS A 56 -18.64 18.27 15.49
CA HIS A 56 -19.80 17.38 15.49
C HIS A 56 -20.60 17.49 14.19
N ASP A 57 -20.86 18.71 13.72
CA ASP A 57 -21.59 19.00 12.49
C ASP A 57 -20.79 18.54 11.27
N ALA A 58 -19.46 18.66 11.28
CA ALA A 58 -18.58 18.10 10.24
C ALA A 58 -18.61 16.55 10.23
N ILE A 59 -18.55 15.90 11.40
CA ILE A 59 -18.63 14.43 11.53
C ILE A 59 -20.02 13.92 11.12
N VAL A 60 -21.09 14.58 11.58
CA VAL A 60 -22.47 14.20 11.24
C VAL A 60 -22.72 14.46 9.76
N GLY A 61 -22.23 15.57 9.20
CA GLY A 61 -22.30 15.85 7.77
C GLY A 61 -21.61 14.78 6.94
N PHE A 62 -20.44 14.30 7.37
CA PHE A 62 -19.72 13.20 6.72
C PHE A 62 -20.42 11.84 6.86
N ALA A 63 -20.92 11.51 8.05
CA ALA A 63 -21.68 10.28 8.26
C ALA A 63 -23.01 10.28 7.49
N THR A 64 -23.56 11.46 7.20
CA THR A 64 -24.79 11.64 6.41
C THR A 64 -24.50 11.76 4.91
N ASP A 65 -23.23 11.91 4.51
CA ASP A 65 -22.83 11.87 3.11
C ASP A 65 -23.15 10.48 2.56
N ARG A 66 -24.14 10.45 1.66
CA ARG A 66 -24.61 9.22 1.02
C ARG A 66 -23.50 8.49 0.29
N GLU A 67 -22.50 9.22 -0.22
CA GLU A 67 -21.35 8.63 -0.89
C GLU A 67 -20.41 7.92 0.11
N VAL A 68 -20.21 8.48 1.31
CA VAL A 68 -19.41 7.82 2.37
C VAL A 68 -20.13 6.59 2.90
N THR A 69 -21.43 6.71 3.16
CA THR A 69 -22.26 5.58 3.61
C THR A 69 -22.24 4.45 2.60
N ARG A 70 -22.34 4.76 1.29
CA ARG A 70 -22.24 3.76 0.21
C ARG A 70 -20.88 3.07 0.20
N VAL A 71 -19.80 3.84 0.30
CA VAL A 71 -18.42 3.29 0.32
C VAL A 71 -18.26 2.31 1.49
N VAL A 72 -18.64 2.72 2.70
CA VAL A 72 -18.46 1.91 3.92
C VAL A 72 -19.37 0.68 3.96
N GLN A 73 -20.64 0.83 3.55
CA GLN A 73 -21.61 -0.27 3.64
C GLN A 73 -21.51 -1.27 2.48
N HIS A 74 -21.01 -0.86 1.32
CA HIS A 74 -21.02 -1.69 0.12
C HIS A 74 -19.65 -1.85 -0.53
N GLU A 75 -18.93 -0.76 -0.83
CA GLU A 75 -17.71 -0.83 -1.64
C GLU A 75 -16.53 -1.46 -0.89
N ILE A 76 -16.35 -1.18 0.40
CA ILE A 76 -15.30 -1.79 1.24
C ILE A 76 -15.54 -3.31 1.41
N PRO A 77 -16.75 -3.80 1.80
CA PRO A 77 -17.03 -5.22 1.84
C PRO A 77 -16.83 -5.93 0.48
N ASP A 78 -17.28 -5.31 -0.61
CA ASP A 78 -17.11 -5.82 -1.98
C ASP A 78 -15.63 -5.89 -2.39
N ALA A 79 -14.83 -4.88 -2.04
CA ALA A 79 -13.38 -4.91 -2.23
C ALA A 79 -12.71 -6.04 -1.43
N ALA A 80 -13.14 -6.27 -0.18
CA ALA A 80 -12.62 -7.36 0.64
C ALA A 80 -12.96 -8.75 0.04
N GLU A 81 -14.18 -8.95 -0.44
CA GLU A 81 -14.59 -10.18 -1.12
C GLU A 81 -13.78 -10.40 -2.41
N ARG A 82 -13.58 -9.33 -3.18
CA ARG A 82 -12.73 -9.34 -4.37
C ARG A 82 -11.27 -9.69 -4.09
N LEU A 83 -10.68 -9.13 -3.03
CA LEU A 83 -9.32 -9.50 -2.62
C LEU A 83 -9.25 -10.96 -2.17
N LYS A 84 -10.28 -11.47 -1.47
CA LYS A 84 -10.36 -12.89 -1.13
C LYS A 84 -10.40 -13.76 -2.38
N TYR A 85 -11.19 -13.38 -3.38
CA TYR A 85 -11.22 -14.06 -4.68
C TYR A 85 -9.86 -14.04 -5.39
N VAL A 86 -9.11 -12.93 -5.29
CA VAL A 86 -7.73 -12.86 -5.81
C VAL A 86 -6.82 -13.88 -5.11
N ILE A 87 -6.89 -13.97 -3.79
CA ILE A 87 -6.10 -14.95 -3.01
C ILE A 87 -6.43 -16.37 -3.49
N GLU A 88 -7.71 -16.73 -3.57
CA GLU A 88 -8.14 -18.05 -4.04
C GLU A 88 -7.65 -18.35 -5.47
N LEU A 89 -7.72 -17.40 -6.38
CA LEU A 89 -7.18 -17.55 -7.74
C LEU A 89 -5.66 -17.76 -7.75
N THR A 90 -4.93 -16.96 -6.98
CA THR A 90 -3.46 -17.05 -6.90
C THR A 90 -3.01 -18.37 -6.31
N GLU A 91 -3.70 -18.85 -5.27
CA GLU A 91 -3.40 -20.13 -4.62
C GLU A 91 -3.66 -21.31 -5.57
N ASN A 92 -4.82 -21.30 -6.25
CA ASN A 92 -5.14 -22.34 -7.23
C ASN A 92 -4.13 -22.39 -8.38
N ALA A 93 -3.74 -21.24 -8.92
CA ALA A 93 -2.77 -21.18 -10.00
C ALA A 93 -1.36 -21.61 -9.56
N ALA A 94 -0.95 -21.25 -8.34
CA ALA A 94 0.31 -21.71 -7.75
C ALA A 94 0.31 -23.23 -7.59
N ASN A 95 -0.77 -23.81 -7.06
CA ASN A 95 -0.91 -25.26 -6.89
C ASN A 95 -0.87 -25.99 -8.23
N GLN A 96 -1.60 -25.52 -9.25
CA GLN A 96 -1.57 -26.11 -10.59
C GLN A 96 -0.17 -26.03 -11.23
N THR A 97 0.51 -24.89 -11.07
CA THR A 97 1.87 -24.71 -11.58
C THR A 97 2.84 -25.67 -10.90
N LEU A 98 2.77 -25.77 -9.57
CA LEU A 98 3.65 -26.65 -8.79
C LEU A 98 3.43 -28.12 -9.17
N GLU A 99 2.17 -28.55 -9.25
CA GLU A 99 1.82 -29.92 -9.66
C GLU A 99 2.37 -30.24 -11.06
N ALA A 100 2.17 -29.36 -12.03
CA ALA A 100 2.70 -29.55 -13.38
C ALA A 100 4.23 -29.64 -13.42
N VAL A 101 4.92 -28.85 -12.60
CA VAL A 101 6.39 -28.92 -12.46
C VAL A 101 6.83 -30.22 -11.79
N GLU A 102 6.17 -30.64 -10.71
CA GLU A 102 6.45 -31.90 -10.00
C GLU A 102 6.33 -33.11 -10.92
N PHE A 103 5.36 -33.12 -11.84
CA PHE A 103 5.25 -34.16 -12.87
C PHE A 103 6.32 -34.05 -13.97
N SER A 104 6.78 -32.84 -14.29
CA SER A 104 7.72 -32.61 -15.40
C SER A 104 9.16 -32.97 -15.05
N ILE A 105 9.58 -32.77 -13.79
CA ILE A 105 10.93 -33.07 -13.32
C ILE A 105 11.34 -34.52 -13.58
N PRO A 106 10.62 -35.56 -13.10
CA PRO A 106 11.05 -36.95 -13.28
C PRO A 106 11.09 -37.36 -14.75
N VAL A 107 10.15 -36.87 -15.57
CA VAL A 107 10.11 -37.12 -17.02
C VAL A 107 11.36 -36.55 -17.71
N SER A 108 11.77 -35.34 -17.30
CA SER A 108 12.98 -34.69 -17.81
C SER A 108 14.27 -35.39 -17.33
N GLU A 109 14.31 -35.82 -16.07
CA GLU A 109 15.44 -36.54 -15.48
C GLU A 109 15.65 -37.91 -16.14
N GLU A 110 14.59 -38.67 -16.39
CA GLU A 110 14.66 -39.95 -17.09
C GLU A 110 15.18 -39.76 -18.52
N LEU A 111 14.66 -38.77 -19.24
CA LEU A 111 15.13 -38.44 -20.59
C LEU A 111 16.63 -38.10 -20.59
N ALA A 112 17.08 -37.27 -19.65
CA ALA A 112 18.47 -36.87 -19.52
C ALA A 112 19.39 -38.04 -19.12
N SER A 113 18.91 -38.94 -18.26
CA SER A 113 19.64 -40.12 -17.82
C SER A 113 19.91 -41.08 -18.99
N VAL A 114 18.86 -41.43 -19.75
CA VAL A 114 18.99 -42.33 -20.91
C VAL A 114 19.84 -41.69 -22.00
N ALA A 115 19.66 -40.40 -22.27
CA ALA A 115 20.47 -39.67 -23.23
C ALA A 115 21.97 -39.69 -22.88
N LYS A 116 22.33 -39.50 -21.60
CA LYS A 116 23.72 -39.57 -21.14
C LYS A 116 24.31 -40.96 -21.28
N LYS A 117 23.54 -42.01 -20.96
CA LYS A 117 23.97 -43.40 -21.14
C LYS A 117 24.28 -43.68 -22.61
N LEU A 118 23.35 -43.35 -23.50
CA LEU A 118 23.52 -43.54 -24.94
C LEU A 118 24.67 -42.74 -25.52
N ALA A 119 24.90 -41.50 -25.04
CA ALA A 119 26.04 -40.69 -25.48
C ALA A 119 27.37 -41.37 -25.14
N ALA A 120 27.52 -41.91 -23.92
CA ALA A 120 28.74 -42.61 -23.52
C ALA A 120 28.99 -43.89 -24.35
N GLU A 121 27.92 -44.65 -24.65
CA GLU A 121 28.02 -45.83 -25.51
C GLU A 121 28.34 -45.46 -26.97
N TRP A 122 27.78 -44.36 -27.46
CA TRP A 122 28.09 -43.80 -28.77
C TRP A 122 29.56 -43.37 -28.89
N ASP A 123 30.11 -42.75 -27.85
CA ASP A 123 31.53 -42.38 -27.80
C ASP A 123 32.44 -43.62 -27.87
N CYS A 124 32.13 -44.69 -27.12
CA CYS A 124 32.84 -45.96 -27.20
C CYS A 124 32.81 -46.57 -28.61
N PHE A 125 31.68 -46.44 -29.32
CA PHE A 125 31.57 -46.85 -30.72
C PHE A 125 32.48 -46.00 -31.63
N CYS A 126 32.47 -44.68 -31.48
CA CYS A 126 33.33 -43.77 -32.26
C CYS A 126 34.83 -44.02 -32.03
N GLU A 127 35.22 -44.39 -30.82
CA GLU A 127 36.59 -44.75 -30.46
C GLU A 127 37.01 -46.17 -30.92
N ARG A 128 36.11 -46.90 -31.59
CA ARG A 128 36.31 -48.30 -32.03
C ARG A 128 36.59 -49.27 -30.87
N LYS A 129 36.05 -48.99 -29.68
CA LYS A 129 36.17 -49.82 -28.47
C LYS A 129 34.97 -50.75 -28.28
N MET A 130 34.15 -50.94 -29.31
CA MET A 130 32.87 -51.65 -29.23
C MET A 130 32.83 -52.85 -30.17
N GLU A 131 32.32 -53.98 -29.68
CA GLU A 131 32.11 -55.19 -30.47
C GLU A 131 30.81 -55.15 -31.29
N LEU A 132 30.70 -56.01 -32.29
CA LEU A 132 29.55 -56.07 -33.21
C LEU A 132 28.23 -56.43 -32.50
N THR A 133 28.29 -57.21 -31.41
CA THR A 133 27.14 -57.54 -30.57
C THR A 133 26.65 -56.32 -29.78
N ASP A 134 27.57 -55.54 -29.25
CA ASP A 134 27.29 -54.36 -28.43
C ASP A 134 26.68 -53.24 -29.29
N PHE A 135 27.16 -53.11 -30.54
CA PHE A 135 26.57 -52.17 -31.49
C PHE A 135 25.09 -52.50 -31.82
N ARG A 136 24.73 -53.78 -31.92
CA ARG A 136 23.34 -54.18 -32.15
C ARG A 136 22.45 -53.84 -30.94
N ALA A 137 22.97 -54.00 -29.73
CA ALA A 137 22.28 -53.59 -28.50
C ALA A 137 22.09 -52.07 -28.48
N LEU A 138 23.16 -51.29 -28.70
CA LEU A 138 23.10 -49.84 -28.79
C LEU A 138 22.07 -49.36 -29.83
N SER A 139 22.05 -49.96 -31.02
CA SER A 139 21.07 -49.60 -32.06
C SER A 139 19.62 -49.85 -31.64
N ALA A 140 19.36 -50.90 -30.83
CA ALA A 140 18.03 -51.16 -30.28
C ALA A 140 17.69 -50.14 -29.18
N GLU A 141 18.62 -49.86 -28.27
CA GLU A 141 18.45 -48.87 -27.21
C GLU A 141 18.21 -47.44 -27.76
N ILE A 142 18.87 -47.07 -28.86
CA ILE A 142 18.59 -45.80 -29.56
C ILE A 142 17.14 -45.77 -30.08
N GLY A 143 16.64 -46.88 -30.62
CA GLY A 143 15.25 -46.98 -31.07
C GLY A 143 14.25 -46.78 -29.93
N ASP A 144 14.50 -47.44 -28.80
CA ASP A 144 13.68 -47.30 -27.58
C ASP A 144 13.75 -45.88 -27.02
N PHE A 145 14.93 -45.27 -27.01
CA PHE A 145 15.10 -43.89 -26.57
C PHE A 145 14.38 -42.88 -27.47
N LEU A 146 14.38 -43.06 -28.79
CA LEU A 146 13.64 -42.18 -29.70
C LEU A 146 12.13 -42.23 -29.41
N ALA A 147 11.58 -43.41 -29.12
CA ALA A 147 10.18 -43.56 -28.72
C ALA A 147 9.91 -42.90 -27.36
N LEU A 148 10.79 -43.13 -26.38
CA LEU A 148 10.71 -42.50 -25.05
C LEU A 148 10.77 -40.98 -25.14
N ALA A 149 11.72 -40.44 -25.91
CA ALA A 149 11.90 -39.00 -26.11
C ALA A 149 10.69 -38.34 -26.76
N SER A 150 10.07 -39.00 -27.75
CA SER A 150 8.82 -38.51 -28.36
C SER A 150 7.70 -38.41 -27.33
N ASN A 151 7.50 -39.47 -26.54
CA ASN A 151 6.43 -39.52 -25.53
C ASN A 151 6.68 -38.51 -24.40
N HIS A 152 7.90 -38.45 -23.87
CA HIS A 152 8.27 -37.49 -22.83
C HIS A 152 8.15 -36.04 -23.30
N SER A 153 8.50 -35.75 -24.56
CA SER A 153 8.33 -34.42 -25.14
C SER A 153 6.84 -34.03 -25.22
N GLU A 154 5.95 -34.95 -25.60
CA GLU A 154 4.50 -34.70 -25.60
C GLU A 154 3.97 -34.41 -24.19
N ILE A 155 4.39 -35.21 -23.19
CA ILE A 155 4.01 -35.02 -21.78
C ILE A 155 4.50 -33.65 -21.28
N LEU A 156 5.77 -33.32 -21.51
CA LEU A 156 6.36 -32.04 -21.08
C LEU A 156 5.65 -30.86 -21.75
N ASN A 157 5.39 -30.91 -23.06
CA ASN A 157 4.65 -29.85 -23.75
C ASN A 157 3.24 -29.65 -23.18
N LYS A 158 2.56 -30.75 -22.84
CA LYS A 158 1.25 -30.69 -22.19
C LYS A 158 1.35 -30.02 -20.81
N LYS A 159 2.33 -30.39 -19.99
CA LYS A 159 2.55 -29.79 -18.66
C LYS A 159 2.96 -28.32 -18.73
N LEU A 160 3.81 -27.94 -19.68
CA LEU A 160 4.14 -26.53 -19.93
C LEU A 160 2.91 -25.72 -20.37
N THR A 161 2.01 -26.32 -21.16
CA THR A 161 0.74 -25.70 -21.54
C THR A 161 -0.18 -25.53 -20.33
N GLU A 162 -0.27 -26.54 -19.44
CA GLU A 162 -1.01 -26.44 -18.18
C GLU A 162 -0.48 -25.29 -17.30
N ILE A 163 0.85 -25.12 -17.20
CA ILE A 163 1.47 -23.99 -16.48
C ILE A 163 1.08 -22.65 -17.11
N LEU A 164 1.17 -22.53 -18.44
CA LEU A 164 0.83 -21.30 -19.13
C LEU A 164 -0.65 -20.93 -18.96
N LEU A 165 -1.55 -21.92 -18.99
CA LEU A 165 -2.97 -21.71 -18.74
C LEU A 165 -3.23 -21.33 -17.28
N ALA A 166 -2.56 -21.98 -16.33
CA ALA A 166 -2.66 -21.65 -14.91
C ALA A 166 -2.31 -20.18 -14.68
N GLN A 167 -1.33 -19.62 -15.39
CA GLN A 167 -0.93 -18.20 -15.30
C GLN A 167 -1.98 -17.19 -15.81
N GLY A 168 -3.06 -17.64 -16.45
CA GLY A 168 -4.15 -16.78 -16.93
C GLY A 168 -4.84 -15.95 -15.83
N TYR A 169 -4.66 -16.29 -14.54
CA TYR A 169 -5.20 -15.51 -13.42
C TYR A 169 -4.64 -14.08 -13.35
N GLN A 170 -3.42 -13.85 -13.84
CA GLN A 170 -2.68 -12.61 -13.60
C GLN A 170 -3.43 -11.36 -14.10
N ASP A 171 -4.11 -11.45 -15.25
CA ASP A 171 -4.87 -10.32 -15.78
C ASP A 171 -6.09 -10.01 -14.89
N LEU A 172 -6.85 -11.04 -14.53
CA LEU A 172 -8.03 -10.92 -13.67
C LEU A 172 -7.66 -10.37 -12.29
N THR A 173 -6.62 -10.91 -11.66
CA THR A 173 -6.18 -10.43 -10.34
C THR A 173 -5.62 -9.02 -10.40
N GLY A 174 -4.88 -8.68 -11.46
CA GLY A 174 -4.39 -7.32 -11.69
C GLY A 174 -5.52 -6.30 -11.86
N GLN A 175 -6.58 -6.65 -12.59
CA GLN A 175 -7.77 -5.80 -12.72
C GLN A 175 -8.47 -5.57 -11.37
N VAL A 176 -8.64 -6.64 -10.59
CA VAL A 176 -9.27 -6.57 -9.27
C VAL A 176 -8.44 -5.69 -8.32
N ILE A 177 -7.13 -5.93 -8.23
CA ILE A 177 -6.22 -5.14 -7.38
C ILE A 177 -6.27 -3.67 -7.76
N ARG A 178 -6.21 -3.33 -9.06
CA ARG A 178 -6.31 -1.94 -9.52
C ARG A 178 -7.62 -1.27 -9.08
N ARG A 179 -8.74 -1.98 -9.17
CA ARG A 179 -10.04 -1.45 -8.71
C ARG A 179 -10.04 -1.19 -7.20
N VAL A 180 -9.44 -2.09 -6.42
CA VAL A 180 -9.33 -1.92 -4.96
C VAL A 180 -8.40 -0.75 -4.60
N ILE A 181 -7.28 -0.58 -5.30
CA ILE A 181 -6.38 0.55 -5.10
C ILE A 181 -7.12 1.87 -5.36
N ASN A 182 -7.84 1.97 -6.48
CA ASN A 182 -8.60 3.19 -6.79
C ASN A 182 -9.65 3.50 -5.72
N LEU A 183 -10.35 2.48 -5.20
CA LEU A 183 -11.30 2.66 -4.11
C LEU A 183 -10.63 3.22 -2.83
N ILE A 184 -9.45 2.70 -2.48
CA ILE A 184 -8.70 3.18 -1.32
C ILE A 184 -8.24 4.62 -1.52
N SER A 185 -7.74 4.96 -2.71
CA SER A 185 -7.35 6.34 -3.05
C SER A 185 -8.53 7.31 -2.99
N ASP A 186 -9.69 6.93 -3.51
CA ASP A 186 -10.91 7.75 -3.43
C ASP A 186 -11.37 7.96 -1.97
N MET A 187 -11.19 6.94 -1.12
CA MET A 187 -11.50 7.04 0.32
C MET A 187 -10.51 7.93 1.05
N GLU A 188 -9.21 7.83 0.74
CA GLU A 188 -8.16 8.67 1.30
C GLU A 188 -8.42 10.15 0.99
N GLU A 189 -8.75 10.49 -0.25
CA GLU A 189 -9.05 11.87 -0.65
C GLU A 189 -10.24 12.45 0.15
N LYS A 190 -11.29 11.64 0.37
CA LYS A 190 -12.46 12.06 1.17
C LYS A 190 -12.11 12.27 2.64
N LEU A 191 -11.25 11.42 3.22
CA LEU A 191 -10.79 11.57 4.60
C LEU A 191 -9.88 12.80 4.77
N VAL A 192 -9.00 13.07 3.81
CA VAL A 192 -8.17 14.29 3.80
C VAL A 192 -9.05 15.54 3.75
N LYS A 193 -10.10 15.56 2.93
CA LYS A 193 -11.06 16.67 2.88
C LYS A 193 -11.77 16.89 4.22
N LEU A 194 -12.17 15.82 4.92
CA LEU A 194 -12.77 15.93 6.25
C LEU A 194 -11.80 16.51 7.28
N VAL A 195 -10.55 16.04 7.28
CA VAL A 195 -9.52 16.54 8.18
C VAL A 195 -9.19 18.00 7.86
N ALA A 196 -9.17 18.40 6.59
CA ALA A 196 -8.98 19.78 6.17
C ALA A 196 -10.11 20.70 6.67
N ILE A 197 -11.38 20.29 6.53
CA ILE A 197 -12.54 21.05 7.03
C ILE A 197 -12.50 21.17 8.57
N SER A 198 -12.14 20.10 9.26
CA SER A 198 -12.01 20.11 10.73
C SER A 198 -10.78 20.87 11.22
N GLY A 199 -9.74 20.97 10.38
CA GLY A 199 -8.49 21.67 10.63
C GLY A 199 -8.55 23.17 10.32
N ASP A 200 -9.48 23.62 9.48
CA ASP A 200 -9.63 25.05 9.13
C ASP A 200 -10.12 25.90 10.32
N ALA A 201 -10.75 25.27 11.33
CA ALA A 201 -11.03 25.89 12.62
C ALA A 201 -9.74 26.23 13.44
N ARG A 202 -8.55 25.83 12.96
CA ARG A 202 -7.24 26.13 13.56
C ARG A 202 -6.36 27.09 12.76
N GLN A 203 -6.88 27.77 11.73
CA GLN A 203 -6.13 28.88 11.12
C GLN A 203 -6.21 30.16 11.97
N ARG A 204 -5.67 30.08 13.20
CA ARG A 204 -4.98 31.19 13.84
C ARG A 204 -3.55 30.73 14.07
N GLU A 205 -2.67 31.20 13.19
CA GLU A 205 -1.21 31.23 13.28
C GLU A 205 -0.57 30.13 14.13
N VAL A 206 -0.32 28.96 13.52
CA VAL A 206 0.70 28.04 14.03
C VAL A 206 1.84 28.05 13.03
N ASP A 207 2.95 28.63 13.48
CA ASP A 207 4.25 28.66 12.83
C ASP A 207 4.64 27.24 12.37
N LYS A 208 5.06 27.13 11.10
CA LYS A 208 5.39 25.85 10.46
C LYS A 208 6.72 25.33 11.03
N SER A 209 6.66 24.69 12.19
CA SER A 209 7.72 23.78 12.64
C SER A 209 7.38 22.37 12.15
N GLN A 210 8.25 21.87 11.27
CA GLN A 210 8.20 20.54 10.65
C GLN A 210 7.87 19.45 11.67
N CYS A 211 6.83 18.67 11.37
CA CYS A 211 6.54 17.42 12.05
C CYS A 211 6.66 16.34 10.98
N ASP A 212 7.86 15.78 10.86
CA ASP A 212 8.14 14.63 10.02
C ASP A 212 7.43 13.41 10.62
N MET A 213 6.36 12.97 9.97
CA MET A 213 5.77 11.65 10.21
C MET A 213 6.48 10.64 9.31
N GLU A 214 7.43 9.91 9.90
CA GLU A 214 8.07 8.77 9.26
C GLU A 214 7.11 7.57 9.28
N GLY A 215 6.47 7.31 8.15
CA GLY A 215 5.88 6.00 7.85
C GLY A 215 6.97 4.97 7.54
N PRO A 216 6.68 3.66 7.62
CA PRO A 216 7.66 2.63 7.32
C PRO A 216 8.16 2.78 5.87
N ALA A 217 9.46 2.99 5.71
CA ALA A 217 10.09 3.18 4.42
C ALA A 217 9.97 1.90 3.58
N ILE A 218 9.25 1.99 2.46
CA ILE A 218 9.29 0.99 1.40
C ILE A 218 10.54 1.30 0.56
N PRO A 219 11.52 0.39 0.43
CA PRO A 219 12.66 0.65 -0.42
C PRO A 219 12.21 0.63 -1.89
N ASN A 220 12.65 1.63 -2.67
CA ASN A 220 12.51 1.76 -4.12
C ASN A 220 11.16 2.25 -4.70
N ILE A 221 10.62 3.35 -4.20
CA ILE A 221 9.88 4.26 -5.07
C ILE A 221 10.41 5.67 -4.80
N GLU A 222 11.38 6.09 -5.62
CA GLU A 222 11.80 7.48 -5.68
C GLU A 222 10.58 8.34 -5.99
N GLN A 223 10.22 9.17 -5.02
CA GLN A 223 9.24 10.22 -5.20
C GLN A 223 9.72 11.11 -6.35
N GLY A 224 8.85 11.29 -7.34
CA GLY A 224 9.17 12.04 -8.55
C GLY A 224 9.65 13.46 -8.24
N GLU A 225 10.96 13.67 -8.42
CA GLU A 225 11.39 14.86 -9.11
C GLU A 225 10.94 14.73 -10.56
N MET A 226 10.01 15.58 -10.98
CA MET A 226 9.79 15.87 -12.39
C MET A 226 11.09 16.40 -13.00
N ILE A 227 11.94 15.50 -13.49
CA ILE A 227 13.05 15.82 -14.38
C ILE A 227 12.55 15.64 -15.80
N GLY A 228 11.89 16.69 -16.29
CA GLY A 228 11.67 16.88 -17.70
C GLY A 228 12.92 17.51 -18.30
N ASN A 229 13.85 16.70 -18.80
CA ASN A 229 14.60 17.05 -20.00
C ASN A 229 15.41 15.86 -20.55
N GLN A 230 15.26 15.64 -21.84
CA GLN A 230 15.91 14.62 -22.66
C GLN A 230 17.42 14.86 -22.86
N ASN A 231 18.03 15.75 -22.06
CA ASN A 231 19.45 16.12 -22.13
C ASN A 231 20.33 15.35 -21.13
N ASP A 232 19.74 14.78 -20.07
CA ASP A 232 20.51 14.05 -19.04
C ASP A 232 20.97 12.66 -19.53
N VAL A 233 20.40 12.17 -20.62
CA VAL A 233 20.81 10.91 -21.26
C VAL A 233 22.11 11.07 -22.05
N ASP A 234 22.35 12.23 -22.66
CA ASP A 234 23.58 12.52 -23.41
C ASP A 234 24.78 12.85 -22.48
N ASP A 235 24.51 13.42 -21.31
CA ASP A 235 25.54 13.67 -20.29
C ASP A 235 26.03 12.37 -19.61
N LEU A 236 25.13 11.40 -19.41
CA LEU A 236 25.49 10.08 -18.91
C LEU A 236 26.34 9.29 -19.92
N LEU A 237 26.08 9.42 -21.22
CA LEU A 237 26.90 8.81 -22.27
C LEU A 237 28.28 9.48 -22.41
N SER A 238 28.35 10.80 -22.21
CA SER A 238 29.60 11.57 -22.25
C SER A 238 30.55 11.24 -21.09
N SER A 239 30.01 10.84 -19.93
CA SER A 239 30.79 10.48 -18.74
C SER A 239 31.41 9.07 -18.75
N LEU A 240 30.94 8.19 -19.64
CA LEU A 240 31.40 6.79 -19.78
C LEU A 240 32.39 6.55 -20.93
N GLY A 241 32.80 7.59 -21.65
CA GLY A 241 33.99 7.53 -22.50
C GLY A 241 33.89 6.60 -23.72
N PHE A 242 32.87 6.83 -24.55
CA PHE A 242 32.90 6.49 -25.98
C PHE A 242 32.70 7.73 -26.83
#